data_AF-A0A5E7YT00-F1
#
_entry.id   AF-A0A5E7YT00-F1
#
_cell.length_a   1.000
_cell.length_b   1.000
_cell.length_c   1.000
_cell.angle_alpha   90.00
_cell.angle_beta   90.00
_cell.angle_gamma   90.00
#
_symmetry.space_group_name_H-M   'P 1'
#
loop_
_entity.id
_entity.type
_entity.pdbx_description
1 polymer ?
#
loop_
_entity_poly.entity_id
_entity_poly.type
_entity_poly.pdbx_seq_one_letter_code
_entity_poly.pdbx_strand_id
1 'polypeptide(L)'
;MTDRDHHTPLRKSEILPEGSAVSPELPILDEAWAIAVDLRADLGIAEAVAWAGAYLNEVRQRKSASAVARWAVVISALEELQLASVH
;
A
#
# COMPACT_ATOMS: atom_id res chain seq x y z
N MET A 1 -38.50 -49.71 -24.21
CA MET A 1 -38.69 -48.27 -24.49
C MET A 1 -39.39 -47.70 -23.27
N THR A 2 -38.76 -47.01 -22.33
CA THR A 2 -37.78 -45.91 -22.44
C THR A 2 -36.65 -46.06 -21.44
N ASP A 3 -35.44 -45.91 -21.96
CA ASP A 3 -34.17 -45.79 -21.25
C ASP A 3 -34.10 -44.46 -20.49
N ARG A 4 -33.46 -44.45 -19.31
CA ARG A 4 -33.55 -43.39 -18.30
C ARG A 4 -32.15 -42.90 -17.91
N ASP A 5 -31.32 -42.51 -18.87
CA ASP A 5 -30.02 -41.92 -18.57
C ASP A 5 -30.10 -40.42 -18.28
N HIS A 6 -29.96 -40.07 -17.00
CA HIS A 6 -29.77 -38.71 -16.51
C HIS A 6 -28.33 -38.29 -16.75
N HIS A 7 -28.05 -37.67 -17.89
CA HIS A 7 -26.80 -36.95 -18.10
C HIS A 7 -26.90 -35.53 -17.54
N THR A 8 -26.34 -35.36 -16.34
CA THR A 8 -25.95 -34.09 -15.74
C THR A 8 -25.03 -33.31 -16.71
N PRO A 9 -25.36 -32.07 -17.13
CA PRO A 9 -24.36 -31.23 -17.74
C PRO A 9 -23.50 -30.64 -16.62
N LEU A 10 -22.30 -31.21 -16.45
CA LEU A 10 -21.17 -30.55 -15.78
C LEU A 10 -20.92 -29.22 -16.49
N ARG A 11 -21.50 -28.14 -15.97
CA ARG A 11 -21.12 -26.78 -16.40
C ARG A 11 -19.71 -26.54 -15.88
N LYS A 12 -18.78 -26.79 -16.79
CA LYS A 12 -17.35 -26.51 -16.73
C LYS A 12 -17.10 -25.20 -16.00
N SER A 13 -16.28 -25.31 -14.96
CA SER A 13 -15.73 -24.24 -14.17
C SER A 13 -15.12 -23.15 -15.06
N GLU A 14 -15.86 -22.08 -15.30
CA GLU A 14 -15.26 -20.78 -15.60
C GLU A 14 -14.99 -20.12 -14.25
N ILE A 15 -13.95 -20.63 -13.61
CA ILE A 15 -13.18 -19.84 -12.65
C ILE A 15 -12.53 -18.78 -13.53
N LEU A 16 -13.23 -17.66 -13.71
CA LEU A 16 -12.58 -16.44 -14.14
C LEU A 16 -11.42 -16.25 -13.15
N PRO A 17 -10.15 -16.11 -13.60
CA PRO A 17 -9.11 -15.71 -12.68
C PRO A 17 -9.63 -14.41 -12.09
N GLU A 18 -9.84 -14.38 -10.77
CA GLU A 18 -10.06 -13.15 -10.03
C GLU A 18 -8.95 -12.22 -10.49
N GLY A 19 -9.31 -11.32 -11.40
CA GLY A 19 -8.38 -10.39 -11.98
C GLY A 19 -7.80 -9.67 -10.80
N SER A 20 -6.50 -9.90 -10.57
CA SER A 20 -5.71 -9.42 -9.45
C SER A 20 -6.20 -8.03 -9.07
N ALA A 21 -7.13 -7.96 -8.13
CA ALA A 21 -7.69 -6.72 -7.66
C ALA A 21 -6.57 -6.20 -6.76
N VAL A 22 -5.62 -5.51 -7.37
CA VAL A 22 -4.57 -4.81 -6.64
C VAL A 22 -5.35 -3.87 -5.73
N SER A 23 -5.44 -4.24 -4.45
CA SER A 23 -6.14 -3.44 -3.46
C SER A 23 -5.57 -2.02 -3.57
N PRO A 24 -6.41 -0.98 -3.62
CA PRO A 24 -5.97 0.41 -3.81
C PRO A 24 -5.01 0.90 -2.71
N GLU A 25 -4.84 0.10 -1.65
CA GLU A 25 -3.90 0.28 -0.55
C GLU A 25 -2.45 -0.09 -0.92
N LEU A 26 -2.24 -1.10 -1.79
CA LEU A 26 -0.89 -1.54 -2.19
C LEU A 26 -0.09 -0.44 -2.90
N PRO A 27 -0.64 0.31 -3.88
CA PRO A 27 0.09 1.40 -4.52
C PRO A 27 0.50 2.52 -3.56
N ILE A 28 -0.31 2.81 -2.54
CA ILE A 28 -0.03 3.86 -1.56
C ILE A 28 1.13 3.44 -0.64
N LEU A 29 1.16 2.15 -0.25
CA LEU A 29 2.23 1.60 0.56
C LEU A 29 3.55 1.57 -0.22
N ASP A 30 3.55 1.06 -1.45
CA ASP A 30 4.75 1.00 -2.29
C ASP A 30 5.32 2.39 -2.55
N GLU A 31 4.44 3.35 -2.84
CA GLU A 31 4.84 4.75 -3.04
C GLU A 31 5.38 5.38 -1.76
N ALA A 32 4.76 5.13 -0.60
CA ALA A 32 5.24 5.65 0.67
C ALA A 32 6.61 5.06 1.06
N TRP A 33 6.83 3.78 0.77
CA TRP A 33 8.11 3.11 0.97
C TRP A 33 9.19 3.67 0.06
N ALA A 34 8.91 3.89 -1.22
CA ALA A 34 9.85 4.51 -2.14
C ALA A 34 10.28 5.89 -1.64
N ILE A 35 9.33 6.73 -1.24
CA ILE A 35 9.60 8.07 -0.70
C ILE A 35 10.42 7.99 0.59
N ALA A 36 10.11 7.05 1.50
CA ALA A 36 10.83 6.88 2.75
C ALA A 36 12.29 6.47 2.52
N VAL A 37 12.54 5.57 1.57
CA VAL A 37 13.90 5.15 1.19
C VAL A 37 14.67 6.32 0.58
N ASP A 38 14.06 7.08 -0.34
CA ASP A 38 14.69 8.24 -0.97
C ASP A 38 15.02 9.32 0.07
N LEU A 39 14.08 9.67 0.95
CA LEU A 39 14.30 10.66 2.02
C LEU A 39 15.42 10.22 2.98
N ARG A 40 15.47 8.94 3.34
CA ARG A 40 16.56 8.39 4.15
C ARG A 40 17.90 8.53 3.44
N ALA A 41 17.96 8.24 2.14
CA ALA A 41 19.20 8.33 1.36
C ALA A 41 19.69 9.77 1.24
N ASP A 42 18.78 10.73 1.07
CA ASP A 42 19.12 12.15 0.87
C ASP A 42 19.48 12.87 2.17
N LEU A 43 18.77 12.58 3.26
CA LEU A 43 18.86 13.36 4.51
C LEU A 43 19.48 12.60 5.68
N GLY A 44 19.45 11.27 5.66
CA GLY A 44 19.63 10.46 6.86
C GLY A 44 18.31 10.25 7.61
N ILE A 45 18.23 9.19 8.43
CA ILE A 45 16.95 8.72 8.99
C ILE A 45 16.33 9.70 9.99
N ALA A 46 17.14 10.34 10.83
CA ALA A 46 16.64 11.25 11.87
C ALA A 46 16.11 12.55 11.25
N GLU A 47 16.86 13.12 10.31
CA GLU A 47 16.51 14.31 9.55
C GLU A 47 15.29 14.06 8.66
N ALA A 48 15.20 12.89 8.01
CA ALA A 48 14.05 12.49 7.20
C ALA A 48 12.74 12.46 8.02
N VAL A 49 12.76 11.85 9.21
CA VAL A 49 11.59 11.81 10.11
C VAL A 49 11.18 13.22 10.55
N ALA A 50 12.15 14.05 10.97
CA ALA A 50 11.88 15.41 11.41
C ALA A 50 11.28 16.27 10.27
N TRP A 51 11.85 16.17 9.07
CA TRP A 51 11.37 16.89 7.90
C TRP A 51 9.97 16.44 7.47
N ALA A 52 9.72 15.13 7.39
CA ALA A 52 8.42 14.59 7.01
C ALA A 52 7.33 14.98 8.03
N GLY A 53 7.67 15.00 9.33
CA GLY A 53 6.78 15.48 10.39
C GLY A 53 6.43 16.96 10.26
N ALA A 54 7.40 17.81 9.94
CA ALA A 54 7.17 19.23 9.68
C ALA A 54 6.28 19.44 8.44
N TYR A 55 6.56 18.73 7.35
CA TYR A 55 5.77 18.79 6.13
C TYR A 55 4.33 18.32 6.34
N LEU A 56 4.11 17.24 7.10
CA LEU A 56 2.77 16.78 7.46
C LEU A 56 1.96 17.87 8.17
N ASN A 57 2.59 18.67 9.03
CA ASN A 57 1.91 19.79 9.69
C ASN A 57 1.51 20.88 8.69
N GLU A 58 2.34 21.21 7.71
CA GLU A 58 1.98 22.13 6.63
C GLU A 58 0.81 21.60 5.79
N VAL A 59 0.84 20.31 5.45
CA VAL A 59 -0.22 19.64 4.68
C VAL A 59 -1.55 19.67 5.44
N ARG A 60 -1.53 19.45 6.75
CA ARG A 60 -2.72 19.58 7.62
C ARG A 60 -3.32 20.98 7.58
N GLN A 61 -2.49 22.02 7.59
CA GLN A 61 -2.96 23.41 7.50
C GLN A 61 -3.65 23.68 6.16
N ARG A 62 -3.20 23.04 5.08
CA ARG A 62 -3.81 23.12 3.73
C ARG A 62 -5.08 22.26 3.58
N LYS A 63 -5.51 21.55 4.63
CA LYS A 63 -6.75 20.74 4.71
C LYS A 63 -6.89 19.64 3.63
N SER A 64 -5.78 19.11 3.11
CA SER A 64 -5.80 18.02 2.13
C SER A 64 -5.79 16.65 2.82
N ALA A 65 -6.95 16.03 2.98
CA ALA A 65 -7.07 14.75 3.69
C ALA A 65 -6.26 13.60 3.04
N SER A 66 -6.23 13.53 1.71
CA SER A 66 -5.47 12.51 0.98
C SER A 66 -3.96 12.69 1.16
N ALA A 67 -3.48 13.92 1.12
CA ALA A 67 -2.07 14.21 1.36
C ALA A 67 -1.68 13.93 2.82
N VAL A 68 -2.54 14.26 3.79
CA VAL A 68 -2.31 13.91 5.21
C VAL A 68 -2.19 12.39 5.40
N ALA A 69 -3.10 11.60 4.81
CA ALA A 69 -3.07 10.14 4.92
C ALA A 69 -1.78 9.56 4.32
N ARG A 70 -1.41 10.00 3.12
CA ARG A 70 -0.17 9.56 2.46
C ARG A 70 1.08 9.87 3.28
N TRP A 71 1.21 11.08 3.80
CA TRP A 71 2.38 11.48 4.57
C TRP A 71 2.45 10.83 5.96
N ALA A 72 1.31 10.44 6.55
CA ALA A 72 1.31 9.59 7.73
C ALA A 72 1.93 8.21 7.44
N VAL A 73 1.60 7.59 6.31
CA VAL A 73 2.18 6.30 5.90
C VAL A 73 3.69 6.42 5.62
N VAL A 74 4.14 7.51 4.98
CA VAL A 74 5.58 7.78 4.77
C VAL A 74 6.35 7.85 6.10
N ILE A 75 5.79 8.53 7.11
CA ILE A 75 6.41 8.62 8.43
C ILE A 75 6.49 7.24 9.09
N SER A 76 5.43 6.43 9.02
CA SER A 76 5.47 5.05 9.53
C SER A 76 6.54 4.21 8.84
N ALA A 77 6.70 4.32 7.51
CA ALA A 77 7.77 3.62 6.79
C ALA A 77 9.18 4.09 7.22
N LEU A 78 9.38 5.38 7.50
CA LEU A 78 10.63 5.89 8.04
C LEU A 78 10.92 5.36 9.44
N GLU A 79 9.91 5.28 10.31
CA GLU A 79 10.06 4.70 11.65
C GLU A 79 10.42 3.21 11.58
N GLU A 80 9.79 2.46 10.67
CA GLU A 80 10.14 1.05 10.43
C GLU A 80 11.58 0.89 9.91
N LEU A 81 12.01 1.72 8.97
CA LEU A 81 13.41 1.76 8.51
C LEU A 81 14.39 2.06 9.65
N GLN A 82 14.01 2.94 10.57
CA GLN A 82 14.81 3.27 11.73
C GLN A 82 14.97 2.04 12.64
N LEU A 83 13.88 1.34 12.94
CA LEU A 83 13.90 0.12 13.76
C LEU A 83 14.72 -1.01 13.12
N ALA A 84 14.60 -1.17 11.81
CA ALA A 84 15.36 -2.16 11.05
C ALA A 84 16.87 -1.87 11.03
N SER A 85 17.28 -0.60 11.17
CA SER A 85 18.70 -0.21 11.17
C SER A 85 19.41 -0.44 12.50
N VAL A 86 18.69 -0.78 13.58
CA VAL A 86 19.25 -0.99 14.92
C VAL A 86 19.57 -2.47 15.19
N HIS A 87 19.07 -3.38 14.34
CA HIS A 87 19.39 -4.82 14.36
C HIS A 87 20.55 -5.15 13.42
#